data_AF-A0A9D1I4Y5-F1
#
_entry.id   AF-A0A9D1I4Y5-F1
#
_cell.length_a   1.000
_cell.length_b   1.000
_cell.length_c   1.000
_cell.angle_alpha   90.00
_cell.angle_beta   90.00
_cell.angle_gamma   90.00
#
_symmetry.space_group_name_H-M   'P 1'
#
loop_
_entity.id
_entity.type
_entity.pdbx_description
1 polymer ?
#
loop_
_entity_poly.entity_id
_entity_poly.type
_entity_poly.pdbx_seq_one_letter_code
_entity_poly.pdbx_strand_id
1 'polypeptide(L)'
;MKGLLLKDFYMAMKYCRAYVVIAVVFSLFSIWGNTSFLIAYPILLASVIPVNLISYDEKSKWSSYSGVFPYSRQQLVSVKYLIALIALAFAVILALAGQIARMAINNAFDVDLVLSLVALLPAMGILAPSLMLPAIFKFGAEKGRIVFYVIICGFCAVFGVLGAIGEEADLANLMISMQSWLIPVITSVSVVLLAASWLLSIKVYKKKEI
;
A
#
# COMPACT_ATOMS: atom_id res chain seq x y z
N MET A 1 -20.64 1.15 11.74
CA MET A 1 -19.40 0.89 10.95
C MET A 1 -19.19 -0.58 10.59
N LYS A 2 -19.47 -1.56 11.47
CA LYS A 2 -19.24 -2.98 11.17
C LYS A 2 -19.88 -3.46 9.86
N GLY A 3 -21.12 -3.07 9.56
CA GLY A 3 -21.79 -3.44 8.31
C GLY A 3 -21.12 -2.87 7.05
N LEU A 4 -20.55 -1.66 7.13
CA LEU A 4 -19.84 -1.04 6.01
C LEU A 4 -18.50 -1.73 5.74
N LEU A 5 -17.76 -2.08 6.80
CA LEU A 5 -16.54 -2.90 6.69
C LEU A 5 -16.85 -4.28 6.10
N LEU A 6 -17.93 -4.92 6.54
CA LEU A 6 -18.33 -6.24 6.05
C LEU A 6 -18.69 -6.21 4.56
N LYS A 7 -19.46 -5.19 4.14
CA LYS A 7 -19.79 -4.95 2.72
C LYS A 7 -18.53 -4.90 1.87
N ASP A 8 -17.61 -4.01 2.22
CA ASP A 8 -16.43 -3.79 1.40
C ASP A 8 -15.43 -4.97 1.50
N PHE A 9 -15.39 -5.70 2.62
CA PHE A 9 -14.64 -6.96 2.73
C PHE A 9 -15.20 -8.04 1.80
N TYR A 10 -16.53 -8.20 1.75
CA TYR A 10 -17.15 -9.13 0.79
C TYR A 10 -16.93 -8.69 -0.66
N MET A 11 -16.98 -7.39 -0.95
CA MET A 11 -16.62 -6.88 -2.28
C MET A 11 -15.16 -7.17 -2.61
N ALA A 12 -14.24 -6.98 -1.67
CA ALA A 12 -12.83 -7.31 -1.85
C ALA A 12 -12.67 -8.81 -2.15
N MET A 13 -13.30 -9.69 -1.37
CA MET A 13 -13.21 -11.13 -1.58
C MET A 13 -13.86 -11.59 -2.89
N LYS A 14 -14.96 -10.96 -3.33
CA LYS A 14 -15.66 -11.34 -4.56
C LYS A 14 -14.97 -10.81 -5.82
N TYR A 15 -14.58 -9.53 -5.83
CA TYR A 15 -14.03 -8.87 -7.01
C TYR A 15 -12.50 -8.90 -7.04
N CYS A 16 -11.84 -8.95 -5.89
CA CYS A 16 -10.37 -9.00 -5.80
C CYS A 16 -9.81 -10.39 -5.46
N ARG A 17 -10.62 -11.46 -5.58
CA ARG A 17 -10.19 -12.86 -5.33
C ARG A 17 -8.91 -13.21 -6.08
N ALA A 18 -8.83 -12.81 -7.35
CA ALA A 18 -7.67 -13.09 -8.19
C ALA A 18 -6.39 -12.48 -7.60
N TYR A 19 -6.44 -11.24 -7.08
CA TYR A 19 -5.29 -10.61 -6.44
C TYR A 19 -4.81 -11.36 -5.20
N VAL A 20 -5.75 -11.87 -4.38
CA VAL A 20 -5.42 -12.66 -3.19
C VAL A 20 -4.77 -14.00 -3.59
N VAL A 21 -5.32 -14.69 -4.59
CA VAL A 21 -4.76 -15.95 -5.09
C VAL A 21 -3.34 -15.73 -5.64
N ILE A 22 -3.14 -14.68 -6.43
CA ILE A 22 -1.82 -14.33 -6.97
C ILE A 22 -0.84 -14.01 -5.84
N ALA A 23 -1.25 -13.23 -4.83
CA ALA A 23 -0.42 -12.92 -3.68
C ALA A 23 0.05 -14.19 -2.93
N VAL A 24 -0.83 -15.18 -2.75
CA VAL A 24 -0.48 -16.47 -2.14
C VAL A 24 0.51 -17.25 -3.00
N VAL A 25 0.25 -17.37 -4.31
CA VAL A 25 1.13 -18.09 -5.24
C VAL A 25 2.54 -17.49 -5.26
N PHE A 26 2.65 -16.16 -5.30
CA PHE A 26 3.95 -15.48 -5.28
C PHE A 26 4.67 -15.66 -3.94
N SER A 27 3.94 -15.65 -2.83
CA SER A 27 4.51 -15.90 -1.50
C SER A 27 5.03 -17.34 -1.38
N LEU A 28 4.35 -18.32 -1.98
CA LEU A 28 4.83 -19.70 -2.06
C LEU A 28 6.08 -19.82 -2.94
N PHE A 29 6.09 -19.22 -4.13
CA PHE A 29 7.27 -19.22 -4.99
C PHE A 29 8.48 -18.52 -4.34
N SER A 30 8.25 -17.53 -3.48
CA SER A 30 9.30 -16.86 -2.71
C SER A 30 10.08 -17.80 -1.79
N ILE A 31 9.58 -19.01 -1.50
CA ILE A 31 10.27 -20.01 -0.68
C ILE A 31 11.49 -20.57 -1.43
N TRP A 32 11.36 -20.80 -2.74
CA TRP A 32 12.42 -21.35 -3.60
C TRP A 32 13.19 -20.29 -4.39
N GLY A 33 12.56 -19.15 -4.68
CA GLY A 33 13.17 -18.05 -5.42
C GLY A 33 13.95 -17.09 -4.53
N ASN A 34 15.12 -16.62 -5.00
CA ASN A 34 15.92 -15.60 -4.32
C ASN A 34 15.67 -14.17 -4.83
N THR A 35 14.50 -13.92 -5.44
CA THR A 35 14.23 -12.62 -6.06
C THR A 35 13.39 -11.74 -5.13
N SER A 36 13.91 -10.57 -4.79
CA SER A 36 13.22 -9.54 -3.99
C SER A 36 11.84 -9.16 -4.56
N PHE A 37 11.67 -9.36 -5.87
CA PHE A 37 10.41 -9.19 -6.57
C PHE A 37 9.29 -10.08 -6.02
N LEU A 38 9.56 -11.36 -5.71
CA LEU A 38 8.55 -12.29 -5.20
C LEU A 38 8.00 -11.87 -3.82
N ILE A 39 8.83 -11.19 -3.03
CA ILE A 39 8.48 -10.67 -1.70
C ILE A 39 7.66 -9.37 -1.83
N ALA A 40 8.07 -8.47 -2.73
CA ALA A 40 7.45 -7.17 -2.89
C ALA A 40 6.09 -7.24 -3.60
N TYR A 41 5.89 -8.19 -4.51
CA TYR A 41 4.71 -8.24 -5.37
C TYR A 41 3.37 -8.39 -4.61
N PRO A 42 3.22 -9.28 -3.61
CA PRO A 42 2.01 -9.35 -2.78
C PRO A 42 1.63 -8.01 -2.13
N ILE A 43 2.63 -7.23 -1.71
CA ILE A 43 2.44 -5.94 -1.05
C ILE A 43 1.94 -4.89 -2.05
N LEU A 44 2.49 -4.90 -3.27
CA LEU A 44 2.01 -4.05 -4.36
C LEU A 44 0.56 -4.39 -4.70
N LEU A 45 0.18 -5.67 -4.80
CA LEU A 45 -1.20 -6.04 -5.09
C LEU A 45 -2.17 -5.60 -3.99
N ALA A 46 -1.77 -5.70 -2.72
CA ALA A 46 -2.58 -5.23 -1.60
C ALA A 46 -2.88 -3.73 -1.68
N SER A 47 -1.94 -2.92 -2.18
CA SER A 47 -2.15 -1.48 -2.35
C SER A 47 -3.21 -1.10 -3.39
N VAL A 48 -3.47 -1.98 -4.37
CA VAL A 48 -4.40 -1.72 -5.49
C VAL A 48 -5.86 -2.08 -5.13
N ILE A 49 -6.07 -2.97 -4.16
CA ILE A 49 -7.40 -3.40 -3.68
C ILE A 49 -8.32 -2.22 -3.32
N PRO A 50 -7.92 -1.23 -2.49
CA PRO A 50 -8.80 -0.12 -2.14
C PRO A 50 -9.16 0.77 -3.34
N VAL A 51 -8.27 0.90 -4.33
CA VAL A 51 -8.52 1.64 -5.57
C VAL A 51 -9.58 0.95 -6.41
N ASN A 52 -9.49 -0.37 -6.54
CA ASN A 52 -10.48 -1.16 -7.26
C ASN A 52 -11.84 -1.08 -6.58
N LEU A 53 -11.90 -1.16 -5.24
CA LEU A 53 -13.13 -0.97 -4.47
C LEU A 53 -13.79 0.39 -4.75
N ILE A 54 -13.02 1.48 -4.77
CA ILE A 54 -13.56 2.81 -5.12
C ILE A 54 -14.08 2.84 -6.57
N SER A 55 -13.38 2.18 -7.48
CA SER A 55 -13.79 2.11 -8.89
C SER A 55 -15.10 1.34 -9.08
N TYR A 56 -15.32 0.27 -8.30
CA TYR A 56 -16.57 -0.47 -8.30
C TYR A 56 -17.72 0.32 -7.64
N ASP A 57 -17.44 1.07 -6.58
CA ASP A 57 -18.41 1.98 -5.97
C ASP A 57 -18.86 3.09 -6.96
N GLU A 58 -17.94 3.65 -7.75
CA GLU A 58 -18.28 4.63 -8.78
C GLU A 58 -19.13 4.02 -9.91
N LYS A 59 -18.76 2.83 -10.41
CA LYS A 59 -19.54 2.12 -11.45
C LYS A 59 -20.96 1.79 -11.00
N SER A 60 -21.14 1.49 -9.72
CA SER A 60 -22.45 1.19 -9.12
C SER A 60 -23.21 2.44 -8.63
N LYS A 61 -22.64 3.65 -8.82
CA LYS A 61 -23.18 4.92 -8.29
C LYS A 61 -23.43 4.88 -6.77
N TRP A 62 -22.66 4.06 -6.04
CA TRP A 62 -22.79 3.89 -4.59
C TRP A 62 -22.66 5.21 -3.83
N SER A 63 -21.86 6.15 -4.32
CA SER A 63 -21.71 7.50 -3.75
C SER A 63 -23.04 8.24 -3.62
N SER A 64 -23.91 8.18 -4.63
CA SER A 64 -25.23 8.82 -4.60
C SER A 64 -26.18 8.14 -3.61
N TYR A 65 -26.12 6.81 -3.49
CA TYR A 65 -26.97 6.07 -2.54
C TYR A 65 -26.47 6.14 -1.09
N SER A 66 -25.19 6.39 -0.88
CA SER A 66 -24.58 6.44 0.46
C SER A 66 -25.16 7.53 1.36
N GLY A 67 -25.78 8.58 0.77
CA GLY A 67 -26.43 9.67 1.50
C GLY A 67 -27.74 9.30 2.19
N VAL A 68 -28.35 8.16 1.85
CA VAL A 68 -29.60 7.68 2.45
C VAL A 68 -29.34 6.87 3.73
N PHE A 69 -28.11 6.38 3.92
CA PHE A 69 -27.75 5.60 5.09
C PHE A 69 -27.31 6.50 6.27
N PRO A 70 -27.51 6.06 7.54
CA PRO A 70 -27.08 6.79 8.73
C PRO A 70 -25.56 6.66 8.98
N TYR A 71 -24.74 6.86 7.95
CA TYR A 71 -23.28 6.82 8.03
C TYR A 71 -22.69 8.20 7.80
N SER A 72 -21.72 8.59 8.63
CA SER A 72 -21.05 9.86 8.42
C SER A 72 -20.07 9.80 7.24
N ARG A 73 -19.88 10.93 6.56
CA ARG A 73 -18.90 11.05 5.45
C ARG A 73 -17.48 10.64 5.86
N GLN A 74 -17.13 10.81 7.14
CA GLN A 74 -15.85 10.36 7.70
C GLN A 74 -15.76 8.84 7.73
N GLN A 75 -16.85 8.15 8.09
CA GLN A 75 -16.90 6.69 8.15
C GLN A 75 -16.73 6.05 6.77
N LEU A 76 -17.29 6.68 5.72
CA LEU A 76 -17.11 6.24 4.34
C LEU A 76 -15.65 6.27 3.90
N VAL A 77 -14.90 7.31 4.28
CA VAL A 77 -13.47 7.41 3.98
C VAL A 77 -12.66 6.43 4.83
N SER A 78 -12.90 6.38 6.14
CA SER A 78 -12.12 5.56 7.07
C SER A 78 -12.19 4.06 6.74
N VAL A 79 -13.34 3.57 6.27
CA VAL A 79 -13.48 2.15 5.91
C VAL A 79 -12.53 1.75 4.78
N LYS A 80 -12.30 2.62 3.79
CA LYS A 80 -11.37 2.32 2.69
C LYS A 80 -9.92 2.26 3.15
N TYR A 81 -9.54 3.14 4.07
CA TYR A 81 -8.22 3.10 4.71
C TYR A 81 -8.05 1.86 5.58
N LEU A 82 -9.07 1.46 6.35
CA LEU A 82 -9.03 0.25 7.17
C LEU A 82 -8.88 -1.01 6.30
N ILE A 83 -9.56 -1.08 5.16
CA ILE A 83 -9.41 -2.22 4.24
C ILE A 83 -8.04 -2.25 3.60
N ALA A 84 -7.49 -1.09 3.23
CA ALA A 84 -6.11 -1.00 2.74
C ALA A 84 -5.13 -1.54 3.78
N LEU A 85 -5.30 -1.17 5.06
CA LEU A 85 -4.47 -1.66 6.17
C LEU A 85 -4.65 -3.17 6.42
N ILE A 86 -5.87 -3.69 6.39
CA ILE A 86 -6.14 -5.12 6.56
C ILE A 86 -5.53 -5.93 5.42
N ALA A 87 -5.71 -5.48 4.18
CA ALA A 87 -5.13 -6.12 3.00
C ALA A 87 -3.60 -6.10 3.04
N LEU A 88 -3.01 -4.98 3.47
CA LEU A 88 -1.57 -4.84 3.61
C LEU A 88 -1.03 -5.72 4.73
N ALA A 89 -1.68 -5.76 5.91
CA ALA A 89 -1.29 -6.63 7.00
C ALA A 89 -1.30 -8.11 6.57
N PHE A 90 -2.35 -8.52 5.84
CA PHE A 90 -2.44 -9.87 5.29
C PHE A 90 -1.29 -10.17 4.30
N ALA A 91 -0.98 -9.26 3.39
CA ALA A 91 0.11 -9.43 2.44
C ALA A 91 1.50 -9.47 3.11
N VAL A 92 1.73 -8.64 4.13
CA VAL A 92 2.97 -8.66 4.91
C VAL A 92 3.13 -9.98 5.65
N ILE A 93 2.06 -10.50 6.26
CA ILE A 93 2.10 -11.80 6.94
C ILE A 93 2.46 -12.92 5.95
N LEU A 94 1.86 -12.93 4.76
CA LEU A 94 2.18 -13.92 3.72
C LEU A 94 3.63 -13.82 3.25
N ALA A 95 4.13 -12.60 3.02
CA ALA A 95 5.50 -12.37 2.59
C ALA A 95 6.52 -12.79 3.67
N LEU A 96 6.26 -12.47 4.93
CA LEU A 96 7.08 -12.88 6.07
C LEU A 96 7.06 -14.39 6.27
N ALA A 97 5.89 -15.03 6.18
CA ALA A 97 5.76 -16.47 6.28
C ALA A 97 6.57 -17.19 5.18
N GLY A 98 6.52 -16.70 3.93
CA GLY A 98 7.34 -17.22 2.84
C GLY A 98 8.85 -17.09 3.09
N GLN A 99 9.30 -15.94 3.62
CA GLN A 99 10.71 -15.73 3.94
C GLN A 99 11.19 -16.56 5.12
N ILE A 100 10.40 -16.67 6.19
CA ILE A 100 10.74 -17.52 7.35
C ILE A 100 10.81 -18.99 6.91
N ALA A 101 9.88 -19.46 6.09
CA ALA A 101 9.91 -20.82 5.54
C ALA A 101 11.18 -21.08 4.72
N ARG A 102 11.61 -20.10 3.90
CA ARG A 102 12.88 -20.19 3.16
C ARG A 102 14.08 -20.28 4.10
N MET A 103 14.14 -19.43 5.13
CA MET A 103 15.25 -19.43 6.09
C MET A 103 15.34 -20.76 6.85
N ALA A 104 14.19 -21.36 7.17
CA ALA A 104 14.10 -22.67 7.79
C ALA A 104 14.65 -23.79 6.89
N ILE A 105 14.36 -23.77 5.59
CA ILE A 105 14.84 -24.78 4.64
C ILE A 105 16.37 -24.69 4.44
N ASN A 106 16.91 -23.46 4.42
CA ASN A 106 18.32 -23.23 4.16
C ASN A 106 19.21 -23.24 5.42
N ASN A 107 18.64 -23.46 6.61
CA ASN A 107 19.33 -23.41 7.91
C ASN A 107 20.17 -22.13 8.13
N ALA A 108 19.74 -21.02 7.56
CA ALA A 108 20.40 -19.72 7.67
C ALA A 108 19.42 -18.72 8.30
N PHE A 109 19.20 -18.86 9.61
CA PHE A 109 18.37 -17.94 10.37
C PHE A 109 19.16 -16.69 10.72
N ASP A 110 18.82 -15.60 10.03
CA ASP A 110 19.34 -14.28 10.33
C ASP A 110 18.21 -13.41 10.92
N VAL A 111 18.34 -13.11 12.21
CA VAL A 111 17.34 -12.34 12.97
C VAL A 111 17.30 -10.89 12.51
N ASP A 112 18.45 -10.33 12.10
CA ASP A 112 18.55 -8.93 11.66
C ASP A 112 17.86 -8.74 10.32
N LEU A 113 17.97 -9.72 9.43
CA LEU A 113 17.26 -9.73 8.15
C LEU A 113 15.74 -9.76 8.36
N VAL A 114 15.24 -10.65 9.24
CA VAL A 114 13.80 -10.70 9.55
C VAL A 114 13.31 -9.37 10.15
N LEU A 115 14.06 -8.79 11.08
CA LEU A 115 13.71 -7.51 11.70
C LEU A 115 13.64 -6.38 10.66
N SER A 116 14.59 -6.33 9.72
CA SER A 116 14.61 -5.35 8.64
C SER A 116 13.39 -5.50 7.71
N LEU A 117 12.98 -6.73 7.38
CA LEU A 117 11.82 -7.00 6.53
C LEU A 117 10.51 -6.61 7.20
N VAL A 118 10.36 -6.90 8.50
CA VAL A 118 9.18 -6.53 9.28
C VAL A 118 8.98 -5.01 9.29
N ALA A 119 10.06 -4.23 9.27
CA ALA A 119 9.99 -2.77 9.20
C ALA A 119 9.76 -2.26 7.76
N LEU A 120 10.50 -2.77 6.78
CA LEU A 120 10.51 -2.23 5.42
C LEU A 120 9.22 -2.56 4.64
N LEU A 121 8.73 -3.80 4.73
CA LEU A 121 7.62 -4.28 3.92
C LEU A 121 6.31 -3.49 4.17
N PRO A 122 5.89 -3.23 5.42
CA PRO A 122 4.75 -2.36 5.67
C PRO A 122 4.98 -0.92 5.22
N ALA A 123 6.19 -0.40 5.40
CA ALA A 123 6.51 0.98 5.04
C ALA A 123 6.38 1.21 3.52
N MET A 124 6.85 0.27 2.70
CA MET A 124 6.67 0.31 1.24
C MET A 124 5.19 0.17 0.85
N GLY A 125 4.47 -0.76 1.49
CA GLY A 125 3.06 -0.98 1.19
C GLY A 125 2.14 0.19 1.55
N ILE A 126 2.50 0.98 2.56
CA ILE A 126 1.71 2.14 3.04
C ILE A 126 1.84 3.35 2.09
N LEU A 127 3.00 3.52 1.46
CA LEU A 127 3.27 4.67 0.59
C LEU A 127 2.29 4.76 -0.58
N ALA A 128 2.07 3.66 -1.30
CA ALA A 128 1.16 3.62 -2.43
C ALA A 128 -0.29 4.05 -2.09
N PRO A 129 -1.00 3.45 -1.12
CA PRO A 129 -2.34 3.87 -0.74
C PRO A 129 -2.37 5.27 -0.11
N SER A 130 -1.31 5.69 0.60
CA SER A 130 -1.24 7.05 1.18
C SER A 130 -1.23 8.14 0.10
N LEU A 131 -0.64 7.89 -1.07
CA LEU A 131 -0.63 8.83 -2.20
C LEU A 131 -1.87 8.66 -3.09
N MET A 132 -2.29 7.42 -3.34
CA MET A 132 -3.42 7.13 -4.24
C MET A 132 -4.77 7.57 -3.68
N LEU A 133 -5.07 7.23 -2.42
CA LEU A 133 -6.39 7.45 -1.82
C LEU A 133 -6.83 8.93 -1.84
N PRO A 134 -6.03 9.92 -1.40
CA PRO A 134 -6.46 11.32 -1.39
C PRO A 134 -6.69 11.86 -2.81
N ALA A 135 -5.87 11.45 -3.79
CA ALA A 135 -6.04 11.81 -5.18
C ALA A 135 -7.35 11.25 -5.75
N ILE A 136 -7.67 10.00 -5.44
CA ILE A 136 -8.90 9.33 -5.88
C ILE A 136 -10.13 9.96 -5.24
N PHE A 137 -10.12 10.28 -3.94
CA PHE A 137 -11.27 10.95 -3.30
C PHE A 137 -11.53 12.35 -3.89
N LYS A 138 -10.47 13.07 -4.30
CA LYS A 138 -10.58 14.38 -4.92
C LYS A 138 -11.11 14.28 -6.37
N PHE A 139 -10.45 13.52 -7.23
CA PHE A 139 -10.66 13.55 -8.68
C PHE A 139 -11.54 12.42 -9.24
N GLY A 140 -11.89 11.42 -8.41
CA GLY A 140 -12.56 10.19 -8.83
C GLY A 140 -11.58 9.08 -9.20
N ALA A 141 -12.05 7.85 -9.40
CA ALA A 141 -11.18 6.68 -9.57
C ALA A 141 -10.37 6.71 -10.87
N GLU A 142 -10.95 7.15 -11.99
CA GLU A 142 -10.22 7.22 -13.26
C GLU A 142 -9.19 8.36 -13.27
N LYS A 143 -9.62 9.58 -12.98
CA LYS A 143 -8.71 10.75 -12.96
C LYS A 143 -7.69 10.67 -11.82
N GLY A 144 -8.05 10.05 -10.69
CA GLY A 144 -7.16 9.83 -9.57
C GLY A 144 -5.98 8.91 -9.89
N ARG A 145 -6.19 7.87 -10.72
CA ARG A 145 -5.08 7.02 -11.21
C ARG A 145 -4.11 7.79 -12.09
N ILE A 146 -4.63 8.66 -12.97
CA ILE A 146 -3.79 9.49 -13.85
C ILE A 146 -2.93 10.44 -13.01
N VAL A 147 -3.54 11.12 -12.04
CA VAL A 147 -2.80 12.00 -11.09
C VAL A 147 -1.74 11.22 -10.33
N PHE A 148 -2.03 9.98 -9.91
CA PHE A 148 -1.05 9.13 -9.25
C PHE A 148 0.13 8.76 -10.16
N TYR A 149 -0.12 8.39 -11.42
CA TYR A 149 0.96 8.12 -12.38
C TYR A 149 1.83 9.36 -12.62
N VAL A 150 1.22 10.55 -12.72
CA VAL A 150 1.97 11.80 -12.86
C VAL A 150 2.86 12.06 -11.65
N ILE A 151 2.36 11.82 -10.43
CA ILE A 151 3.13 11.98 -9.19
C ILE A 151 4.31 11.00 -9.16
N ILE A 152 4.10 9.72 -9.49
CA ILE A 152 5.20 8.73 -9.55
C ILE A 152 6.22 9.13 -10.60
N CYS A 153 5.80 9.45 -11.83
CA CYS A 153 6.72 9.83 -12.90
C CYS A 153 7.54 11.07 -12.50
N GLY A 154 6.91 12.05 -11.86
CA GLY A 154 7.60 13.22 -11.31
C GLY A 154 8.63 12.84 -10.25
N PHE A 155 8.27 11.95 -9.32
CA PHE A 155 9.18 11.46 -8.29
C PHE A 155 10.36 10.70 -8.91
N CYS A 156 10.12 9.76 -9.82
CA CYS A 156 11.17 9.02 -10.53
C CYS A 156 12.08 9.94 -11.35
N ALA A 157 11.54 10.99 -11.98
CA ALA A 157 12.34 11.96 -12.72
C ALA A 157 13.27 12.76 -11.79
N VAL A 158 12.76 13.23 -10.64
CA VAL A 158 13.58 13.97 -9.66
C VAL A 158 14.68 13.10 -9.09
N PHE A 159 14.36 11.87 -8.66
CA PHE A 159 15.36 10.94 -8.13
C PHE A 159 16.34 10.44 -9.20
N GLY A 160 15.88 10.25 -10.44
CA GLY A 160 16.75 9.88 -11.56
C GLY A 160 17.74 10.99 -11.93
N VAL A 161 17.31 12.26 -11.91
CA VAL A 161 18.19 13.41 -12.15
C VAL A 161 19.18 13.58 -10.98
N LEU A 162 18.73 13.48 -9.73
CA LEU A 162 19.62 13.53 -8.56
C LEU A 162 20.65 12.39 -8.58
N GLY A 163 20.25 11.19 -8.99
CA GLY A 163 21.15 10.05 -9.15
C GLY A 163 22.16 10.20 -10.30
N ALA A 164 21.81 10.94 -11.36
CA ALA A 164 22.73 11.23 -12.46
C ALA A 164 23.75 12.34 -12.14
N ILE A 165 23.49 13.18 -11.12
CA ILE A 165 24.37 14.27 -10.70
C ILE A 165 25.32 13.84 -9.58
N GLY A 166 24.96 12.84 -8.77
CA GLY A 166 25.82 12.31 -7.72
C GLY A 166 26.78 11.23 -8.23
N GLU A 167 28.06 11.29 -7.84
CA GLU A 167 29.00 10.19 -8.10
C GLU A 167 28.43 8.88 -7.50
N GLU A 168 28.27 7.84 -8.33
CA GLU A 168 27.62 6.58 -7.94
C GLU A 168 28.25 5.93 -6.69
N ALA A 169 29.54 6.21 -6.43
CA ALA A 169 30.27 5.69 -5.28
C ALA A 169 29.91 6.37 -3.95
N ASP A 170 29.53 7.65 -3.95
CA ASP A 170 29.21 8.38 -2.71
C ASP A 170 27.74 8.18 -2.30
N LEU A 171 26.83 8.08 -3.28
CA LEU A 171 25.44 7.71 -3.06
C LEU A 171 25.28 6.27 -2.55
N ALA A 172 26.04 5.31 -3.10
CA ALA A 172 25.99 3.92 -2.65
C ALA A 172 26.55 3.76 -1.22
N ASN A 173 27.66 4.42 -0.90
CA ASN A 173 28.24 4.41 0.45
C ASN A 173 27.37 5.14 1.47
N LEU A 174 26.69 6.24 1.07
CA LEU A 174 25.64 6.86 1.89
C LEU A 174 24.45 5.94 2.09
N MET A 175 23.95 5.25 1.05
CA MET A 175 22.83 4.30 1.22
C MET A 175 23.16 3.15 2.18
N ILE A 176 24.39 2.62 2.12
CA ILE A 176 24.87 1.51 2.97
C ILE A 176 25.16 1.99 4.40
N SER A 177 25.82 3.15 4.57
CA SER A 177 26.09 3.76 5.88
C SER A 177 24.80 4.17 6.59
N MET A 178 23.80 4.58 5.82
CA MET A 178 22.53 5.07 6.35
C MET A 178 21.48 3.98 6.57
N GLN A 179 21.75 2.75 6.15
CA GLN A 179 20.79 1.64 6.14
C GLN A 179 20.25 1.28 7.54
N SER A 180 21.03 1.45 8.61
CA SER A 180 20.61 1.11 9.98
C SER A 180 19.64 2.14 10.59
N TRP A 181 19.84 3.43 10.33
CA TRP A 181 18.96 4.50 10.84
C TRP A 181 17.86 4.91 9.86
N LEU A 182 18.03 4.68 8.55
CA LEU A 182 17.02 4.98 7.54
C LEU A 182 15.77 4.12 7.69
N ILE A 183 15.90 2.84 8.04
CA ILE A 183 14.74 1.95 8.16
C ILE A 183 13.71 2.47 9.17
N PRO A 184 14.06 2.81 10.44
CA PRO A 184 13.10 3.38 11.38
C PRO A 184 12.62 4.79 11.00
N VAL A 185 13.45 5.59 10.31
CA VAL A 185 13.03 6.90 9.81
C VAL A 185 12.01 6.76 8.68
N ILE A 186 12.23 5.89 7.71
CA ILE A 186 11.30 5.62 6.60
C ILE A 186 9.97 5.08 7.14
N THR A 187 10.00 4.16 8.11
CA THR A 187 8.77 3.61 8.69
C THR A 187 7.97 4.69 9.42
N SER A 188 8.63 5.52 10.24
CA SER A 188 7.96 6.62 10.95
C SER A 188 7.39 7.66 9.99
N VAL A 189 8.12 8.04 8.94
CA VAL A 189 7.66 8.94 7.89
C VAL A 189 6.46 8.36 7.14
N SER A 190 6.48 7.08 6.77
CA SER A 190 5.35 6.42 6.10
C SER A 190 4.08 6.42 6.94
N VAL A 191 4.19 6.20 8.26
CA VAL A 191 3.04 6.25 9.18
C VAL A 191 2.49 7.68 9.29
N VAL A 192 3.36 8.68 9.39
CA VAL A 192 2.96 10.10 9.43
C VAL A 192 2.28 10.51 8.12
N LEU A 193 2.81 10.07 6.97
CA LEU A 193 2.21 10.30 5.66
C LEU A 193 0.82 9.67 5.54
N LEU A 194 0.61 8.46 6.04
CA LEU A 194 -0.71 7.83 6.06
C LEU A 194 -1.70 8.61 6.93
N ALA A 195 -1.27 9.04 8.13
CA ALA A 195 -2.12 9.84 9.02
C ALA A 195 -2.50 11.19 8.38
N ALA A 196 -1.52 11.88 7.78
CA ALA A 196 -1.75 13.12 7.05
C ALA A 196 -2.70 12.91 5.85
N SER A 197 -2.48 11.84 5.08
CA SER A 197 -3.29 11.46 3.93
C SER A 197 -4.74 11.15 4.32
N TRP A 198 -4.94 10.45 5.44
CA TRP A 198 -6.27 10.15 5.97
C TRP A 198 -7.00 11.44 6.38
N LEU A 199 -6.34 12.33 7.12
CA LEU A 199 -6.91 13.64 7.50
C LEU A 199 -7.25 14.51 6.29
N LEU A 200 -6.37 14.55 5.29
CA LEU A 200 -6.60 15.24 4.03
C LEU A 200 -7.79 14.66 3.27
N SER A 201 -7.88 13.34 3.18
CA SER A 201 -9.00 12.66 2.51
C SER A 201 -10.33 12.95 3.19
N ILE A 202 -10.37 12.99 4.53
CA ILE A 202 -11.56 13.40 5.28
C ILE A 202 -11.95 14.85 4.95
N LYS A 203 -10.98 15.77 4.96
CA LYS A 203 -11.23 17.19 4.65
C LYS A 203 -11.75 17.39 3.23
N VAL A 204 -11.15 16.69 2.25
CA VAL A 204 -11.54 16.75 0.84
C VAL A 204 -12.93 16.17 0.63
N TYR A 205 -13.23 15.01 1.21
CA TYR A 205 -14.52 14.34 1.04
C TYR A 205 -15.67 15.06 1.75
N LYS A 206 -15.41 15.75 2.87
CA LYS A 206 -16.41 16.62 3.51
C LYS A 206 -16.81 17.81 2.63
N LYS A 207 -15.87 18.41 1.90
CA LYS A 207 -16.10 19.55 1.01
C LYS A 207 -16.77 19.18 -0.31
N LYS A 208 -16.83 17.89 -0.66
CA LYS A 208 -17.52 17.42 -1.85
C LYS A 208 -19.02 17.38 -1.55
N GLU A 209 -19.76 18.36 -2.05
CA GLU A 209 -21.22 18.28 -2.12
C GLU A 209 -21.57 17.22 -3.18
N ILE A 210 -22.43 16.27 -2.80
CA ILE A 210 -22.99 15.23 -3.67
C ILE A 210 -24.32 15.78 -4.18
#